data_AF-A0A519N7Y3-F1
#
_entry.id   AF-A0A519N7Y3-F1
#
_cell.length_a   1.000
_cell.length_b   1.000
_cell.length_c   1.000
_cell.angle_alpha   90.00
_cell.angle_beta   90.00
_cell.angle_gamma   90.00
#
_symmetry.space_group_name_H-M   'P 1'
#
loop_
_entity.id
_entity.type
_entity.pdbx_description
1 polymer ?
#
loop_
_entity_poly.entity_id
_entity_poly.type
_entity_poly.pdbx_seq_one_letter_code
_entity_poly.pdbx_strand_id
1 'polypeptide(L)'
;MKKFLMLACAAFFFSCSSNDDESSNGGGGGNNNNTVAYIQGKMDGTAFDYTFNNTATDTYLYNPISGFSGLGFDRWYYYGGMTTAFNSSFTPSFTIAWNNMYFGEGGDESGETAAFHTTVGTLPSNFLTQAQDDNHMPGIEIGYEAANGNYYSSKEGIQTGSALSVSNYSPGTTAGTKTMTVTGTFSCKLYNDEDPTDVIDVTNGKFKLILSEFN
;
A
#
# COMPACT_ATOMS: atom_id res chain seq x y z
N MET A 1 -28.62 18.23 54.77
CA MET A 1 -27.92 18.31 53.46
C MET A 1 -28.16 17.01 52.70
N LYS A 2 -28.60 17.12 51.43
CA LYS A 2 -28.56 16.14 50.32
C LYS A 2 -29.15 14.73 50.59
N LYS A 3 -30.43 14.49 50.24
CA LYS A 3 -30.94 13.94 48.96
C LYS A 3 -30.79 12.41 48.84
N PHE A 4 -31.91 11.67 48.92
CA PHE A 4 -32.14 10.45 48.13
C PHE A 4 -33.63 10.39 47.79
N LEU A 5 -33.95 10.80 46.56
CA LEU A 5 -35.27 10.66 45.97
C LEU A 5 -35.18 9.49 44.99
N MET A 6 -35.99 8.46 45.23
CA MET A 6 -36.26 7.38 44.29
C MET A 6 -37.26 7.91 43.26
N LEU A 7 -36.94 7.83 41.96
CA LEU A 7 -37.96 7.89 40.91
C LEU A 7 -37.52 7.01 39.75
N ALA A 8 -38.21 5.87 39.62
CA ALA A 8 -38.22 5.05 38.43
C ALA A 8 -39.29 5.60 37.48
N CYS A 9 -38.92 5.88 36.23
CA CYS A 9 -39.84 6.01 35.12
C CYS A 9 -39.28 5.19 33.96
N ALA A 10 -39.87 4.02 33.74
CA ALA A 10 -39.79 3.30 32.50
C ALA A 10 -40.76 3.95 31.50
N ALA A 11 -40.31 4.21 30.28
CA ALA A 11 -41.19 4.38 29.13
C ALA A 11 -40.51 3.83 27.88
N PHE A 12 -41.18 2.84 27.32
CA PHE A 12 -40.91 2.18 26.05
C PHE A 12 -40.94 3.17 24.88
N PHE A 13 -40.01 3.00 23.94
CA PHE A 13 -40.31 3.21 22.52
C PHE A 13 -39.98 1.92 21.76
N PHE A 14 -41.04 1.24 21.34
CA PHE A 14 -41.03 0.35 20.19
C PHE A 14 -40.87 1.21 18.93
N SER A 15 -39.95 0.81 18.05
CA SER A 15 -40.11 0.97 16.60
C SER A 15 -39.39 -0.18 15.91
N CYS A 16 -40.15 -1.21 15.56
CA CYS A 16 -39.83 -2.14 14.50
C CYS A 16 -40.27 -1.50 13.18
N SER A 17 -39.37 -1.36 12.20
CA SER A 17 -39.69 -1.62 10.79
C SER A 17 -38.45 -1.45 9.91
N SER A 18 -37.97 -2.56 9.34
CA SER A 18 -37.52 -2.69 7.94
C SER A 18 -36.99 -4.12 7.82
N ASN A 19 -37.77 -5.06 7.29
CA ASN A 19 -37.68 -5.48 5.89
C ASN A 19 -36.23 -5.78 5.50
N ASP A 20 -35.78 -6.99 5.86
CA ASP A 20 -34.61 -7.59 5.24
C ASP A 20 -35.07 -8.21 3.90
N ASP A 21 -35.09 -7.39 2.86
CA ASP A 21 -35.02 -7.89 1.49
C ASP A 21 -33.63 -8.48 1.31
N GLU A 22 -33.55 -9.82 1.23
CA GLU A 22 -32.42 -10.53 0.65
C GLU A 22 -32.26 -10.09 -0.81
N SER A 23 -31.40 -9.10 -1.03
CA SER A 23 -30.89 -8.72 -2.34
C SER A 23 -29.38 -8.97 -2.35
N SER A 24 -29.03 -10.07 -3.01
CA SER A 24 -27.71 -10.42 -3.46
C SER A 24 -26.97 -9.23 -4.07
N ASN A 25 -25.72 -9.00 -3.64
CA ASN A 25 -24.51 -9.05 -4.48
C ASN A 25 -23.46 -8.03 -4.00
N GLY A 26 -22.25 -8.50 -3.70
CA GLY A 26 -21.06 -7.67 -3.54
C GLY A 26 -20.37 -7.78 -2.17
N GLY A 27 -19.18 -8.40 -2.15
CA GLY A 27 -18.29 -8.37 -0.99
C GLY A 27 -17.77 -9.73 -0.51
N GLY A 28 -17.98 -10.80 -1.27
CA GLY A 28 -17.30 -12.08 -1.02
C GLY A 28 -15.93 -12.08 -1.67
N GLY A 29 -14.89 -11.74 -0.90
CA GLY A 29 -13.49 -11.97 -1.28
C GLY A 29 -13.22 -13.47 -1.40
N GLY A 30 -13.65 -14.07 -2.50
CA GLY A 30 -13.25 -15.42 -2.88
C GLY A 30 -11.78 -15.41 -3.23
N ASN A 31 -10.99 -16.23 -2.56
CA ASN A 31 -9.63 -16.56 -2.96
C ASN A 31 -9.70 -17.19 -4.36
N ASN A 32 -9.61 -16.36 -5.39
CA ASN A 32 -9.38 -16.83 -6.75
C ASN A 32 -7.93 -17.34 -6.81
N ASN A 33 -7.73 -18.59 -7.23
CA ASN A 33 -6.41 -19.18 -7.42
C ASN A 33 -5.53 -18.41 -8.44
N ASN A 34 -6.09 -17.41 -9.11
CA ASN A 34 -5.44 -16.59 -10.13
C ASN A 34 -4.95 -15.23 -9.61
N THR A 35 -5.22 -14.84 -8.36
CA THR A 35 -4.82 -13.51 -7.88
C THR A 35 -3.29 -13.38 -7.82
N VAL A 36 -2.74 -12.54 -8.69
CA VAL A 36 -1.28 -12.34 -8.84
C VAL A 36 -0.79 -11.32 -7.85
N ALA A 37 -1.37 -10.13 -7.84
CA ALA A 37 -1.02 -9.02 -6.95
C ALA A 37 -2.28 -8.20 -6.61
N TYR A 38 -2.25 -7.53 -5.47
CA TYR A 38 -3.34 -6.63 -5.08
C TYR A 38 -2.89 -5.54 -4.11
N ILE A 39 -3.61 -4.43 -4.13
CA ILE A 39 -3.66 -3.44 -3.06
C ILE A 39 -5.14 -3.13 -2.81
N GLN A 40 -5.62 -3.42 -1.61
CA GLN A 40 -7.04 -3.31 -1.24
C GLN A 40 -7.17 -2.61 0.11
N GLY A 41 -8.29 -1.95 0.36
CA GLY A 41 -8.55 -1.31 1.65
C GLY A 41 -9.73 -0.36 1.59
N LYS A 42 -9.67 0.68 2.43
CA LYS A 42 -10.62 1.81 2.42
C LYS A 42 -9.87 3.13 2.35
N MET A 43 -10.26 4.01 1.43
CA MET A 43 -9.85 5.43 1.38
C MET A 43 -11.03 6.26 1.87
N ASP A 44 -10.84 7.01 2.96
CA ASP A 44 -11.87 7.83 3.61
C ASP A 44 -13.17 7.05 3.89
N GLY A 45 -13.00 5.79 4.31
CA GLY A 45 -14.10 4.86 4.58
C GLY A 45 -14.70 4.18 3.35
N THR A 46 -14.40 4.64 2.13
CA THR A 46 -14.85 4.04 0.88
C THR A 46 -13.93 2.90 0.45
N ALA A 47 -14.50 1.73 0.17
CA ALA A 47 -13.70 0.57 -0.23
C ALA A 47 -13.05 0.77 -1.61
N PHE A 48 -11.83 0.28 -1.75
CA PHE A 48 -11.14 0.19 -3.03
C PHE A 48 -10.51 -1.20 -3.20
N ASP A 49 -10.37 -1.63 -4.46
CA ASP A 49 -9.79 -2.91 -4.81
C ASP A 49 -9.00 -2.80 -6.13
N TYR A 50 -7.67 -2.72 -6.01
CA TYR A 50 -6.74 -2.81 -7.14
C TYR A 50 -6.17 -4.23 -7.21
N THR A 51 -6.96 -5.17 -7.74
CA THR A 51 -6.52 -6.56 -7.93
C THR A 51 -6.17 -6.86 -9.38
N PHE A 52 -4.98 -7.45 -9.57
CA PHE A 52 -4.55 -8.03 -10.83
C PHE A 52 -4.59 -9.57 -10.75
N ASN A 53 -5.36 -10.19 -11.64
CA ASN A 53 -5.53 -11.65 -11.73
C ASN A 53 -4.82 -12.28 -12.94
N ASN A 54 -4.16 -11.47 -13.77
CA ASN A 54 -3.58 -11.84 -15.05
C ASN A 54 -4.58 -12.54 -16.00
N THR A 55 -5.77 -11.96 -16.13
CA THR A 55 -6.81 -12.45 -17.05
C THR A 55 -7.09 -11.46 -18.19
N ALA A 56 -7.65 -11.95 -19.30
CA ALA A 56 -8.02 -11.12 -20.45
C ALA A 56 -9.08 -10.04 -20.14
N THR A 57 -9.74 -10.13 -18.97
CA THR A 57 -10.79 -9.21 -18.53
C THR A 57 -10.36 -8.33 -17.36
N ASP A 58 -9.09 -8.38 -16.95
CA ASP A 58 -8.61 -7.55 -15.87
C ASP A 58 -8.67 -6.07 -16.23
N THR A 59 -9.14 -5.27 -15.28
CA THR A 59 -9.22 -3.81 -15.39
C THR A 59 -8.01 -3.13 -14.74
N TYR A 60 -7.05 -3.90 -14.24
CA TYR A 60 -5.84 -3.41 -13.58
C TYR A 60 -4.62 -4.09 -14.15
N LEU A 61 -3.49 -3.36 -14.16
CA LEU A 61 -2.17 -3.93 -14.40
C LEU A 61 -1.36 -3.90 -13.11
N TYR A 62 -0.46 -4.87 -12.97
CA TYR A 62 0.59 -4.86 -11.97
C TYR A 62 1.94 -4.57 -12.61
N ASN A 63 2.67 -3.62 -12.05
CA ASN A 63 4.04 -3.32 -12.43
C ASN A 63 4.95 -3.47 -11.20
N PRO A 64 5.94 -4.39 -11.19
CA PRO A 64 7.00 -4.34 -10.21
C PRO A 64 7.79 -3.04 -10.40
N ILE A 65 8.15 -2.39 -9.30
CA ILE A 65 8.96 -1.19 -9.30
C ILE A 65 10.32 -1.57 -8.73
N SER A 66 11.38 -1.31 -9.49
CA SER A 66 12.76 -1.36 -9.02
C SER A 66 13.53 -0.22 -9.68
N GLY A 67 14.49 0.33 -8.95
CA GLY A 67 15.29 1.45 -9.44
C GLY A 67 16.27 1.91 -8.37
N PHE A 68 16.90 3.06 -8.61
CA PHE A 68 17.80 3.67 -7.65
C PHE A 68 17.75 5.20 -7.69
N SER A 69 18.03 5.83 -6.56
CA SER A 69 18.54 7.20 -6.50
C SER A 69 20.06 7.16 -6.38
N GLY A 70 20.75 8.26 -6.69
CA GLY A 70 22.22 8.25 -6.64
C GLY A 70 22.86 9.61 -6.46
N LEU A 71 24.07 9.58 -5.91
CA LEU A 71 24.96 10.73 -5.71
C LEU A 71 26.32 10.35 -6.27
N GLY A 72 26.68 10.92 -7.43
CA GLY A 72 27.85 10.47 -8.16
C GLY A 72 27.67 9.05 -8.69
N PHE A 73 28.56 8.13 -8.32
CA PHE A 73 28.45 6.72 -8.69
C PHE A 73 27.67 5.89 -7.67
N ASP A 74 27.50 6.40 -6.46
CA ASP A 74 26.84 5.67 -5.39
C ASP A 74 25.32 5.60 -5.64
N ARG A 75 24.73 4.45 -5.32
CA ARG A 75 23.32 4.16 -5.59
C ARG A 75 22.59 3.63 -4.37
N TRP A 76 21.36 4.11 -4.19
CA TRP A 76 20.42 3.62 -3.18
C TRP A 76 19.22 3.01 -3.89
N TYR A 77 19.16 1.68 -3.84
CA TYR A 77 18.17 0.91 -4.57
C TYR A 77 16.85 0.84 -3.81
N TYR A 78 15.75 0.82 -4.56
CA TYR A 78 14.40 0.70 -4.04
C TYR A 78 13.63 -0.41 -4.74
N TYR A 79 12.66 -0.96 -4.03
CA TYR A 79 11.82 -2.05 -4.51
C TYR A 79 10.36 -1.80 -4.15
N GLY A 80 9.44 -2.10 -5.04
CA GLY A 80 8.03 -1.87 -4.80
C GLY A 80 7.14 -2.56 -5.82
N GLY A 81 5.88 -2.20 -5.75
CA GLY A 81 4.88 -2.61 -6.72
C GLY A 81 3.82 -1.54 -6.87
N MET A 82 3.32 -1.42 -8.09
CA MET A 82 2.24 -0.52 -8.44
C MET A 82 1.11 -1.30 -9.10
N THR A 83 -0.10 -0.96 -8.72
CA THR A 83 -1.32 -1.36 -9.43
C THR A 83 -1.94 -0.15 -10.07
N THR A 84 -2.21 -0.19 -11.38
CA THR A 84 -2.79 0.92 -12.13
C THR A 84 -4.05 0.45 -12.87
N ALA A 85 -5.05 1.33 -12.97
CA ALA A 85 -6.22 1.08 -13.79
C ALA A 85 -5.83 0.99 -15.28
N PHE A 86 -6.20 -0.13 -15.93
CA PHE A 86 -5.97 -0.34 -17.35
C PHE A 86 -7.05 0.39 -18.17
N ASN A 87 -6.85 1.69 -18.37
CA ASN A 87 -7.71 2.56 -19.17
C ASN A 87 -6.86 3.55 -20.00
N SER A 88 -7.49 4.52 -20.66
CA SER A 88 -6.78 5.48 -21.51
C SER A 88 -5.81 6.43 -20.78
N SER A 89 -5.92 6.57 -19.46
CA SER A 89 -5.10 7.49 -18.66
C SER A 89 -4.14 6.82 -17.68
N PHE A 90 -4.21 5.49 -17.50
CA PHE A 90 -3.44 4.74 -16.48
C PHE A 90 -3.56 5.32 -15.06
N THR A 91 -4.69 5.98 -14.79
CA THR A 91 -5.08 6.49 -13.48
C THR A 91 -6.50 6.02 -13.17
N PRO A 92 -6.83 5.77 -11.89
CA PRO A 92 -5.96 5.91 -10.73
C PRO A 92 -4.89 4.82 -10.62
N SER A 93 -3.82 5.10 -9.87
CA SER A 93 -2.73 4.17 -9.57
C SER A 93 -2.39 4.16 -8.09
N PHE A 94 -1.96 3.02 -7.56
CA PHE A 94 -1.58 2.86 -6.15
C PHE A 94 -0.25 2.13 -6.06
N THR A 95 0.67 2.66 -5.27
CA THR A 95 2.06 2.21 -5.18
C THR A 95 2.46 2.00 -3.73
N ILE A 96 3.18 0.92 -3.46
CA ILE A 96 3.90 0.70 -2.20
C ILE A 96 5.34 0.40 -2.57
N ALA A 97 6.28 1.19 -2.05
CA ALA A 97 7.70 1.05 -2.28
C ALA A 97 8.48 1.08 -0.96
N TRP A 98 9.58 0.33 -0.93
CA TRP A 98 10.61 0.37 0.07
C TRP A 98 11.83 1.04 -0.55
N ASN A 99 12.12 2.25 -0.07
CA ASN A 99 13.18 3.10 -0.59
C ASN A 99 14.48 2.88 0.18
N ASN A 100 15.61 3.14 -0.51
CA ASN A 100 16.96 3.13 0.05
C ASN A 100 17.34 1.81 0.75
N MET A 101 16.93 0.68 0.17
CA MET A 101 17.01 -0.65 0.76
C MET A 101 18.39 -1.30 0.63
N TYR A 102 19.12 -0.98 -0.43
CA TYR A 102 20.49 -1.44 -0.65
C TYR A 102 21.36 -0.27 -1.09
N PHE A 103 22.55 -0.16 -0.50
CA PHE A 103 23.56 0.81 -0.90
C PHE A 103 24.62 0.12 -1.77
N GLY A 104 24.67 0.49 -3.04
CA GLY A 104 25.69 0.03 -3.99
C GLY A 104 26.76 1.10 -4.17
N GLU A 105 27.84 1.00 -3.40
CA GLU A 105 29.03 1.84 -3.55
C GLU A 105 29.56 1.73 -4.99
N GLY A 106 29.85 2.86 -5.64
CA GLY A 106 30.36 2.87 -7.01
C GLY A 106 29.39 2.32 -8.07
N GLY A 107 28.12 2.14 -7.74
CA GLY A 107 27.09 1.69 -8.66
C GLY A 107 27.03 0.17 -8.80
N ASP A 108 27.35 -0.55 -7.70
CA ASP A 108 27.38 -2.00 -7.65
C ASP A 108 25.99 -2.66 -7.78
N GLU A 109 25.55 -2.81 -9.03
CA GLU A 109 24.36 -3.59 -9.41
C GLU A 109 24.53 -5.08 -9.11
N SER A 110 25.76 -5.61 -9.24
CA SER A 110 26.01 -7.03 -9.04
C SER A 110 25.82 -7.45 -7.57
N GLY A 111 26.25 -6.59 -6.64
CA GLY A 111 26.03 -6.75 -5.21
C GLY A 111 24.56 -6.57 -4.84
N GLU A 112 23.85 -5.64 -5.48
CA GLU A 112 22.40 -5.49 -5.30
C GLU A 112 21.68 -6.80 -5.66
N THR A 113 21.90 -7.30 -6.86
CA THR A 113 21.32 -8.56 -7.35
C THR A 113 21.68 -9.71 -6.41
N ALA A 114 22.94 -9.80 -5.96
CA ALA A 114 23.38 -10.82 -5.00
C ALA A 114 22.67 -10.71 -3.65
N ALA A 115 22.41 -9.49 -3.17
CA ALA A 115 21.81 -9.20 -1.87
C ALA A 115 20.28 -9.23 -1.86
N PHE A 116 19.62 -9.10 -3.02
CA PHE A 116 18.18 -8.86 -3.15
C PHE A 116 17.28 -9.69 -2.21
N HIS A 117 17.39 -11.02 -2.22
CA HIS A 117 16.53 -11.87 -1.36
C HIS A 117 16.78 -11.65 0.14
N THR A 118 18.01 -11.33 0.53
CA THR A 118 18.36 -10.98 1.91
C THR A 118 17.76 -9.62 2.29
N THR A 119 17.95 -8.62 1.41
CA THR A 119 17.43 -7.26 1.60
C THR A 119 15.92 -7.26 1.72
N VAL A 120 15.21 -7.89 0.78
CA VAL A 120 13.75 -7.98 0.83
C VAL A 120 13.27 -8.94 1.92
N GLY A 121 14.09 -9.88 2.38
CA GLY A 121 13.76 -10.71 3.55
C GLY A 121 13.65 -9.92 4.87
N THR A 122 14.09 -8.65 4.88
CA THR A 122 14.15 -7.79 6.08
C THR A 122 13.65 -6.37 5.79
N LEU A 123 12.45 -6.27 5.21
CA LEU A 123 11.85 -4.97 4.88
C LEU A 123 11.55 -4.12 6.14
N PRO A 124 11.89 -2.82 6.15
CA PRO A 124 11.53 -1.91 7.22
C PRO A 124 10.01 -1.69 7.29
N SER A 125 9.55 -1.20 8.45
CA SER A 125 8.15 -0.86 8.73
C SER A 125 7.92 0.63 9.01
N ASN A 126 8.98 1.46 9.01
CA ASN A 126 8.88 2.90 9.17
C ASN A 126 8.50 3.57 7.84
N PHE A 127 7.50 4.46 7.88
CA PHE A 127 7.24 5.39 6.79
C PHE A 127 8.32 6.48 6.76
N LEU A 128 8.76 6.84 5.55
CA LEU A 128 9.69 7.94 5.35
C LEU A 128 8.96 9.27 5.37
N THR A 129 9.62 10.28 5.91
CA THR A 129 9.41 11.69 5.54
C THR A 129 10.29 12.03 4.35
N GLN A 130 9.96 13.11 3.61
CA GLN A 130 10.81 13.59 2.52
C GLN A 130 12.27 13.79 2.95
N ALA A 131 12.50 14.42 4.11
CA ALA A 131 13.84 14.65 4.63
C ALA A 131 14.61 13.36 4.96
N GLN A 132 13.92 12.29 5.35
CA GLN A 132 14.57 10.99 5.58
C GLN A 132 14.93 10.30 4.27
N ASP A 133 14.09 10.43 3.25
CA ASP A 133 14.34 9.91 1.91
C ASP A 133 15.52 10.65 1.24
N ASP A 134 15.57 11.98 1.36
CA ASP A 134 16.69 12.81 0.89
C ASP A 134 18.02 12.46 1.57
N ASN A 135 17.96 11.97 2.82
CA ASN A 135 19.11 11.47 3.57
C ASN A 135 19.35 9.97 3.37
N HIS A 136 18.68 9.36 2.38
CA HIS A 136 18.80 7.96 2.00
C HIS A 136 18.56 6.97 3.15
N MET A 137 17.65 7.30 4.07
CA MET A 137 17.26 6.37 5.12
C MET A 137 16.36 5.26 4.52
N PRO A 138 16.57 3.98 4.88
CA PRO A 138 15.66 2.91 4.48
C PRO A 138 14.27 3.12 5.07
N GLY A 139 13.22 2.90 4.28
CA GLY A 139 11.85 2.99 4.75
C GLY A 139 10.81 2.87 3.66
N ILE A 140 9.56 3.14 4.01
CA ILE A 140 8.39 2.92 3.16
C ILE A 140 7.88 4.25 2.61
N GLU A 141 7.50 4.21 1.34
CA GLU A 141 6.62 5.16 0.71
C GLU A 141 5.36 4.46 0.18
N ILE A 142 4.21 5.05 0.44
CA ILE A 142 2.95 4.70 -0.21
C ILE A 142 2.50 5.91 -1.03
N GLY A 143 2.21 5.67 -2.31
CA GLY A 143 1.76 6.69 -3.25
C GLY A 143 0.41 6.33 -3.84
N TYR A 144 -0.40 7.34 -4.15
CA TYR A 144 -1.67 7.21 -4.82
C TYR A 144 -1.82 8.35 -5.84
N GLU A 145 -2.03 8.00 -7.10
CA GLU A 145 -2.41 8.97 -8.13
C GLU A 145 -3.92 8.83 -8.38
N ALA A 146 -4.66 9.90 -8.11
CA ALA A 146 -6.10 9.93 -8.27
C ALA A 146 -6.51 10.07 -9.75
N ALA A 147 -7.76 9.74 -10.06
CA ALA A 147 -8.29 9.82 -11.42
C ALA A 147 -8.28 11.25 -12.02
N ASN A 148 -8.19 12.29 -11.17
CA ASN A 148 -8.06 13.68 -11.57
C ASN A 148 -6.60 14.12 -11.80
N GLY A 149 -5.62 13.24 -11.60
CA GLY A 149 -4.19 13.52 -11.74
C GLY A 149 -3.50 14.04 -10.48
N ASN A 150 -4.22 14.26 -9.38
CA ASN A 150 -3.59 14.64 -8.11
C ASN A 150 -2.77 13.47 -7.57
N TYR A 151 -1.56 13.77 -7.08
CA TYR A 151 -0.69 12.78 -6.45
C TYR A 151 -0.71 12.95 -4.94
N TYR A 152 -0.79 11.82 -4.22
CA TYR A 152 -0.75 11.77 -2.77
C TYR A 152 0.37 10.83 -2.34
N SER A 153 1.17 11.23 -1.37
CA SER A 153 2.25 10.42 -0.82
C SER A 153 2.22 10.38 0.70
N SER A 154 2.70 9.29 1.27
CA SER A 154 2.95 9.19 2.71
C SER A 154 4.12 10.07 3.18
N LYS A 155 4.97 10.56 2.27
CA LYS A 155 6.18 11.32 2.62
C LYS A 155 5.93 12.80 2.97
N GLU A 156 4.83 13.36 2.49
CA GLU A 156 4.54 14.80 2.59
C GLU A 156 3.95 15.21 3.95
N GLY A 157 3.77 14.28 4.89
CA GLY A 157 3.13 14.60 6.17
C GLY A 157 3.38 13.62 7.32
N ILE A 158 2.71 13.89 8.45
CA ILE A 158 2.93 13.18 9.71
C ILE A 158 2.24 11.82 9.71
N GLN A 159 3.02 10.74 9.77
CA GLN A 159 2.53 9.36 9.78
C GLN A 159 2.21 8.82 11.18
N THR A 160 1.81 9.67 12.13
CA THR A 160 1.45 9.22 13.47
C THR A 160 0.20 8.35 13.42
N GLY A 161 0.29 7.12 13.93
CA GLY A 161 -0.79 6.13 13.90
C GLY A 161 -0.84 5.30 12.61
N SER A 162 0.01 5.61 11.63
CA SER A 162 0.22 4.77 10.45
C SER A 162 1.03 3.53 10.80
N ALA A 163 0.79 2.44 10.07
CA ALA A 163 1.51 1.19 10.25
C ALA A 163 1.55 0.42 8.93
N LEU A 164 2.66 -0.27 8.67
CA LEU A 164 2.75 -1.32 7.67
C LEU A 164 3.40 -2.54 8.30
N SER A 165 2.83 -3.71 8.07
CA SER A 165 3.37 -4.98 8.51
C SER A 165 3.41 -5.95 7.35
N VAL A 166 4.57 -6.54 7.11
CA VAL A 166 4.70 -7.67 6.19
C VAL A 166 4.48 -8.96 6.99
N SER A 167 3.64 -9.86 6.47
CA SER A 167 3.26 -11.11 7.13
C SER A 167 3.87 -12.35 6.47
N ASN A 168 4.25 -12.25 5.20
CA ASN A 168 4.84 -13.38 4.47
C ASN A 168 5.80 -12.91 3.37
N TYR A 169 6.83 -13.71 3.14
CA TYR A 169 7.81 -13.58 2.07
C TYR A 169 7.93 -14.91 1.34
N SER A 170 7.91 -14.89 0.01
CA SER A 170 8.15 -16.07 -0.80
C SER A 170 9.11 -15.72 -1.94
N PRO A 171 10.34 -16.28 -1.94
CA PRO A 171 11.27 -16.03 -3.03
C PRO A 171 10.80 -16.69 -4.32
N GLY A 172 11.18 -16.11 -5.45
CA GLY A 172 10.84 -16.60 -6.79
C GLY A 172 11.84 -16.16 -7.85
N THR A 173 11.55 -16.52 -9.08
CA THR A 173 12.33 -16.12 -10.26
C THR A 173 11.41 -16.03 -11.46
N THR A 174 11.47 -14.93 -12.21
CA THR A 174 10.66 -14.70 -13.41
C THR A 174 11.59 -14.28 -14.54
N ALA A 175 11.61 -15.03 -15.64
CA ALA A 175 12.48 -14.76 -16.79
C ALA A 175 13.97 -14.57 -16.44
N GLY A 176 14.46 -15.26 -15.40
CA GLY A 176 15.84 -15.16 -14.93
C GLY A 176 16.10 -14.10 -13.87
N THR A 177 15.15 -13.18 -13.65
CA THR A 177 15.21 -12.13 -12.62
C THR A 177 14.72 -12.65 -11.29
N LYS A 178 15.45 -12.38 -10.21
CA LYS A 178 15.01 -12.72 -8.85
C LYS A 178 13.80 -11.88 -8.47
N THR A 179 12.84 -12.56 -7.86
CA THR A 179 11.63 -11.92 -7.35
C THR A 179 11.37 -12.32 -5.90
N MET A 180 10.59 -11.50 -5.20
CA MET A 180 10.07 -11.80 -3.88
C MET A 180 8.59 -11.42 -3.84
N THR A 181 7.73 -12.40 -3.58
CA THR A 181 6.32 -12.11 -3.28
C THR A 181 6.19 -11.76 -1.81
N VAL A 182 5.66 -10.57 -1.54
CA VAL A 182 5.43 -10.05 -0.18
C VAL A 182 3.94 -9.81 0.04
N THR A 183 3.44 -10.23 1.19
CA THR A 183 2.05 -9.91 1.61
C THR A 183 2.04 -9.24 2.95
N GLY A 184 1.07 -8.35 3.18
CA GLY A 184 0.98 -7.64 4.43
C GLY A 184 -0.27 -6.81 4.57
N THR A 185 -0.28 -5.99 5.62
CA THR A 185 -1.34 -5.06 5.96
C THR A 185 -0.78 -3.66 6.16
N PHE A 186 -1.59 -2.64 5.92
CA PHE A 186 -1.20 -1.25 6.13
C PHE A 186 -2.39 -0.36 6.51
N SER A 187 -2.07 0.74 7.17
CA SER A 187 -2.93 1.90 7.37
C SER A 187 -2.04 3.12 7.37
N CYS A 188 -2.41 4.16 6.63
CA CYS A 188 -1.58 5.35 6.51
C CYS A 188 -2.42 6.57 6.14
N LYS A 189 -1.75 7.73 6.19
CA LYS A 189 -2.27 8.97 5.61
C LYS A 189 -1.52 9.25 4.32
N LEU A 190 -2.25 9.64 3.27
CA LEU A 190 -1.66 10.10 2.03
C LEU A 190 -1.98 11.58 1.89
N TYR A 191 -0.95 12.38 1.70
CA TYR A 191 -1.02 13.84 1.67
C TYR A 191 -0.83 14.28 0.22
N ASN A 192 -1.68 15.18 -0.25
CA ASN A 192 -1.57 15.77 -1.57
C ASN A 192 -0.27 16.58 -1.66
N ASP A 193 0.50 16.42 -2.74
CA ASP A 193 1.80 17.07 -2.93
C ASP A 193 1.69 18.57 -3.21
N GLU A 194 0.60 19.02 -3.82
CA GLU A 194 0.30 20.42 -4.07
C GLU A 194 -0.39 21.12 -2.88
N ASP A 195 -1.15 20.38 -2.07
CA ASP A 195 -1.84 20.89 -0.87
C ASP A 195 -1.83 19.86 0.29
N PRO A 196 -0.82 19.91 1.19
CA PRO A 196 -0.73 18.96 2.31
C PRO A 196 -1.87 19.01 3.34
N THR A 197 -2.84 19.92 3.20
CA THR A 197 -4.06 19.92 4.01
C THR A 197 -5.15 18.99 3.46
N ASP A 198 -5.04 18.62 2.18
CA ASP A 198 -5.85 17.60 1.52
C ASP A 198 -5.22 16.22 1.79
N VAL A 199 -5.93 15.41 2.60
CA VAL A 199 -5.42 14.17 3.17
C VAL A 199 -6.43 13.05 2.99
N ILE A 200 -5.94 11.91 2.49
CA ILE A 200 -6.68 10.65 2.40
C ILE A 200 -6.28 9.74 3.55
N ASP A 201 -7.25 9.27 4.32
CA ASP A 201 -7.05 8.24 5.34
C ASP A 201 -7.24 6.85 4.73
N VAL A 202 -6.16 6.07 4.68
CA VAL A 202 -6.18 4.68 4.25
C VAL A 202 -6.26 3.75 5.45
N THR A 203 -7.33 2.94 5.51
CA THR A 203 -7.57 2.00 6.61
C THR A 203 -7.87 0.60 6.11
N ASN A 204 -7.61 -0.40 6.98
CA ASN A 204 -7.80 -1.82 6.67
C ASN A 204 -7.11 -2.25 5.36
N GLY A 205 -5.97 -1.64 5.08
CA GLY A 205 -5.18 -1.91 3.89
C GLY A 205 -4.57 -3.31 3.97
N LYS A 206 -4.56 -4.00 2.84
CA LYS A 206 -3.82 -5.25 2.64
C LYS A 206 -3.22 -5.28 1.25
N PHE A 207 -2.07 -5.93 1.13
CA PHE A 207 -1.35 -6.01 -0.14
C PHE A 207 -0.76 -7.39 -0.38
N LYS A 208 -0.61 -7.71 -1.66
CA LYS A 208 0.27 -8.74 -2.20
C LYS A 208 1.03 -8.12 -3.37
N LEU A 209 2.35 -8.03 -3.25
CA LEU A 209 3.22 -7.44 -4.26
C LEU A 209 4.28 -8.46 -4.67
N ILE A 210 4.75 -8.35 -5.90
CA ILE A 210 5.88 -9.10 -6.44
C ILE A 210 7.01 -8.12 -6.68
N LEU A 211 7.97 -8.08 -5.78
CA LEU A 211 9.16 -7.24 -5.93
C LEU A 211 10.16 -7.94 -6.85
N SER A 212 10.95 -7.18 -7.59
CA SER A 212 12.04 -7.68 -8.44
C SER A 212 13.35 -7.00 -8.08
N GLU A 213 14.47 -7.72 -8.27
CA GLU A 213 15.80 -7.10 -8.27
C GLU A 213 15.93 -6.05 -9.39
N PHE A 214 16.93 -5.19 -9.28
CA PHE A 214 17.25 -4.23 -10.32
C PHE A 214 17.97 -4.94 -11.48
N ASN A 215 17.53 -4.71 -12.73
CA ASN A 215 18.09 -5.30 -13.95
C ASN A 215 18.67 -4.23 -14.88
#